data_AF-A0A101R282-F1
#
_entry.id   AF-A0A101R282-F1
#
_cell.length_a   1.000
_cell.length_b   1.000
_cell.length_c   1.000
_cell.angle_alpha   90.00
_cell.angle_beta   90.00
_cell.angle_gamma   90.00
#
_symmetry.space_group_name_H-M   'P 1'
#
loop_
_entity.id
_entity.type
_entity.pdbx_description
1 polymer ?
#
loop_
_entity_poly.entity_id
_entity_poly.type
_entity_poly.pdbx_seq_one_letter_code
_entity_poly.pdbx_strand_id
1 'polypeptide(L)'
;MQQPYPADMRAVATYRDDGDIKLEGISLTWRIGANAPDQGTAEPSDWNNGSPDYPHHYEVWLDGRPAQTVDLYWAAWYPHWQSANRHWVCLGETPAREYRVKIRARHTDGAWGPFTDEVTVNTSTSTPYSAHIPARAEDRGEGRERHGSLEFPASRAIRAIRDEDDAPICRKARELNTSTTWQEVVPAGTAGNPPWNEARGYLEYRKFFQGANVASAANPAFKGLDLASGEGLGDWPTSTLEAVDGRHTFTYNYRQNHMGPKWTHQWFITREGWDPTQGISWDVLEPTPFMVEYHGSGTHADQQLQYTTELLATRQGRHAIVNIWGGGDAGHDFKGEFFVSVSDVQFP
;
A
#
# COMPACT_ATOMS: atom_id res chain seq x y z
N MET A 1 2.37 -30.58 4.09
CA MET A 1 1.79 -30.37 5.43
C MET A 1 0.73 -29.28 5.28
N GLN A 2 -0.19 -29.14 6.22
CA GLN A 2 -1.11 -27.99 6.21
C GLN A 2 -0.35 -26.78 6.75
N GLN A 3 -0.49 -25.62 6.12
CA GLN A 3 0.11 -24.38 6.59
C GLN A 3 -0.36 -24.08 8.03
N PRO A 4 0.45 -23.44 8.88
CA PRO A 4 0.00 -23.03 10.21
C PRO A 4 -1.03 -21.89 10.10
N TYR A 5 -1.84 -21.74 11.15
CA TYR A 5 -2.74 -20.60 11.31
C TYR A 5 -2.14 -19.58 12.29
N PRO A 6 -2.46 -18.28 12.14
CA PRO A 6 -2.03 -17.27 13.11
C PRO A 6 -2.66 -17.53 14.47
N ALA A 7 -1.90 -17.35 15.54
CA ALA A 7 -2.35 -17.47 16.92
C ALA A 7 -1.57 -16.49 17.80
N ASP A 8 -1.92 -16.35 19.10
CA ASP A 8 -1.14 -15.55 20.06
C ASP A 8 -0.89 -14.11 19.53
N MET A 9 -1.95 -13.50 18.97
CA MET A 9 -1.84 -12.17 18.37
C MET A 9 -1.67 -11.13 19.47
N ARG A 10 -0.70 -10.24 19.28
CA ARG A 10 -0.50 -9.04 20.07
C ARG A 10 -0.80 -7.84 19.21
N ALA A 11 -1.55 -6.89 19.77
CA ALA A 11 -1.92 -5.65 19.12
C ALA A 11 -1.64 -4.49 20.08
N VAL A 12 -0.88 -3.49 19.64
CA VAL A 12 -0.54 -2.32 20.43
C VAL A 12 -0.76 -1.05 19.63
N ALA A 13 -1.33 -0.03 20.26
CA ALA A 13 -1.50 1.27 19.65
C ALA A 13 -0.12 1.90 19.42
N THR A 14 0.14 2.31 18.18
CA THR A 14 1.37 3.01 17.81
C THR A 14 1.10 4.14 16.84
N TYR A 15 2.05 5.04 16.64
CA TYR A 15 1.95 6.10 15.65
C TYR A 15 3.22 6.26 14.83
N ARG A 16 3.06 6.70 13.59
CA ARG A 16 4.16 7.18 12.74
C ARG A 16 4.08 8.70 12.67
N ASP A 17 5.23 9.35 12.72
CA ASP A 17 5.32 10.72 12.24
C ASP A 17 5.82 10.67 10.80
N ASP A 18 5.03 11.26 9.90
CA ASP A 18 5.34 11.51 8.50
C ASP A 18 5.55 13.02 8.36
N GLY A 19 6.79 13.47 8.60
CA GLY A 19 7.06 14.90 8.76
C GLY A 19 6.29 15.46 9.95
N ASP A 20 5.45 16.47 9.70
CA ASP A 20 4.58 17.09 10.72
C ASP A 20 3.23 16.37 10.89
N ILE A 21 2.95 15.35 10.08
CA ILE A 21 1.70 14.59 10.14
C ILE A 21 1.87 13.39 11.07
N LYS A 22 1.01 13.28 12.08
CA LYS A 22 0.93 12.10 12.95
C LYS A 22 -0.12 11.14 12.42
N LEU A 23 0.29 9.93 12.04
CA LEU A 23 -0.60 8.84 11.65
C LEU A 23 -0.69 7.83 12.79
N GLU A 24 -1.87 7.69 13.36
CA GLU A 24 -2.17 6.68 14.36
C GLU A 24 -2.36 5.32 13.69
N GLY A 25 -2.06 4.26 14.43
CA GLY A 25 -2.14 2.90 13.92
C GLY A 25 -2.09 1.82 14.99
N ILE A 26 -2.10 0.58 14.54
CA ILE A 26 -2.00 -0.61 15.39
C ILE A 26 -0.86 -1.47 14.88
N SER A 27 0.15 -1.69 15.71
CA SER A 27 1.19 -2.69 15.45
C SER A 27 0.67 -4.07 15.84
N LEU A 28 0.69 -4.97 14.86
CA LEU A 28 0.31 -6.37 15.03
C LEU A 28 1.57 -7.24 15.00
N THR A 29 1.66 -8.17 15.93
CA THR A 29 2.54 -9.34 15.84
C THR A 29 1.77 -10.59 16.20
N TRP A 30 2.14 -11.74 15.65
CA TRP A 30 1.46 -13.01 15.95
C TRP A 30 2.41 -14.19 15.89
N ARG A 31 1.93 -15.34 16.36
CA ARG A 31 2.60 -16.62 16.14
C ARG A 31 2.20 -17.21 14.79
N ILE A 32 3.19 -17.68 14.03
CA ILE A 32 2.97 -18.49 12.83
C ILE A 32 4.02 -19.61 12.75
N GLY A 33 3.58 -20.88 12.76
CA GLY A 33 4.50 -22.01 12.94
C GLY A 33 5.29 -21.89 14.26
N ALA A 34 6.62 -22.04 14.19
CA ALA A 34 7.51 -21.81 15.33
C ALA A 34 7.91 -20.33 15.52
N ASN A 35 7.52 -19.42 14.62
CA ASN A 35 7.82 -17.99 14.73
C ASN A 35 6.87 -17.30 15.72
N ALA A 36 7.33 -17.08 16.95
CA ALA A 36 6.55 -16.47 18.02
C ALA A 36 6.47 -14.93 17.90
N PRO A 37 5.45 -14.27 18.47
CA PRO A 37 5.35 -12.80 18.47
C PRO A 37 6.53 -12.12 19.20
N ASP A 38 7.22 -12.83 20.09
CA ASP A 38 8.42 -12.43 20.83
C ASP A 38 9.66 -13.27 20.48
N GLN A 39 9.73 -13.79 19.26
CA GLN A 39 10.85 -14.61 18.75
C GLN A 39 12.24 -14.01 18.98
N GLY A 40 12.34 -12.67 19.11
CA GLY A 40 13.61 -11.98 19.29
C GLY A 40 14.49 -12.12 18.04
N THR A 41 15.79 -12.35 18.24
CA THR A 41 16.80 -12.43 17.17
C THR A 41 17.15 -13.87 16.77
N ALA A 42 16.52 -14.87 17.36
CA ALA A 42 16.78 -16.27 17.04
C ALA A 42 15.88 -16.71 15.87
N GLU A 43 16.46 -17.39 14.89
CA GLU A 43 15.69 -17.93 13.76
C GLU A 43 14.69 -19.00 14.26
N PRO A 44 13.42 -18.98 13.81
CA PRO A 44 12.46 -20.04 14.07
C PRO A 44 12.94 -21.39 13.54
N SER A 45 12.71 -22.46 14.29
CA SER A 45 13.17 -23.81 13.93
C SER A 45 12.62 -24.33 12.60
N ASP A 46 11.48 -23.79 12.15
CA ASP A 46 10.81 -24.13 10.89
C ASP A 46 10.94 -23.04 9.82
N TRP A 47 11.84 -22.06 9.99
CA TRP A 47 12.10 -21.02 8.98
C TRP A 47 12.58 -21.60 7.65
N ASN A 48 13.20 -22.78 7.69
CA ASN A 48 13.60 -23.54 6.51
C ASN A 48 14.38 -22.70 5.50
N ASN A 49 15.38 -21.95 5.98
CA ASN A 49 16.24 -21.09 5.17
C ASN A 49 15.45 -20.13 4.26
N GLY A 50 14.38 -19.52 4.79
CA GLY A 50 13.54 -18.59 4.04
C GLY A 50 12.41 -19.20 3.22
N SER A 51 12.25 -20.52 3.30
CA SER A 51 11.17 -21.25 2.64
C SER A 51 10.26 -21.97 3.65
N PRO A 52 9.77 -21.30 4.71
CA PRO A 52 8.82 -21.93 5.62
C PRO A 52 7.48 -22.16 4.90
N ASP A 53 6.70 -23.13 5.37
CA ASP A 53 5.34 -23.35 4.87
C ASP A 53 4.33 -22.40 5.53
N TYR A 54 4.68 -21.12 5.66
CA TYR A 54 3.83 -20.09 6.27
C TYR A 54 2.88 -19.48 5.22
N PRO A 55 1.66 -19.09 5.61
CA PRO A 55 0.78 -18.34 4.73
C PRO A 55 1.31 -16.92 4.49
N HIS A 56 1.09 -16.42 3.27
CA HIS A 56 1.46 -15.06 2.86
C HIS A 56 0.27 -14.08 2.94
N HIS A 57 -0.95 -14.57 2.80
CA HIS A 57 -2.14 -13.73 2.69
C HIS A 57 -2.93 -13.73 3.99
N TYR A 58 -3.19 -12.54 4.53
CA TYR A 58 -3.92 -12.33 5.78
C TYR A 58 -5.05 -11.31 5.59
N GLU A 59 -6.04 -11.39 6.47
CA GLU A 59 -7.12 -10.41 6.57
C GLU A 59 -7.17 -9.86 7.99
N VAL A 60 -7.18 -8.55 8.11
CA VAL A 60 -7.32 -7.81 9.36
C VAL A 60 -8.76 -7.34 9.51
N TRP A 61 -9.33 -7.60 10.68
CA TRP A 61 -10.66 -7.13 11.06
C TRP A 61 -10.55 -6.08 12.17
N LEU A 62 -11.28 -4.98 11.99
CA LEU A 62 -11.46 -3.93 12.98
C LEU A 62 -12.95 -3.84 13.34
N ASP A 63 -13.26 -3.92 14.64
CA ASP A 63 -14.62 -3.80 15.18
C ASP A 63 -15.67 -4.72 14.52
N GLY A 64 -15.23 -5.93 14.17
CA GLY A 64 -16.10 -6.93 13.55
C GLY A 64 -16.36 -6.71 12.06
N ARG A 65 -15.56 -5.87 11.40
CA ARG A 65 -15.59 -5.67 9.95
C ARG A 65 -14.22 -5.93 9.33
N PRO A 66 -14.15 -6.51 8.13
CA PRO A 66 -12.88 -6.63 7.42
C PRO A 66 -12.40 -5.21 7.04
N ALA A 67 -11.13 -4.93 7.31
CA ALA A 67 -10.56 -3.59 7.18
C ALA A 67 -9.37 -3.55 6.20
N GLN A 68 -8.59 -4.62 6.14
CA GLN A 68 -7.43 -4.71 5.25
C GLN A 68 -7.09 -6.16 4.87
N THR A 69 -6.78 -6.42 3.60
CA THR A 69 -5.99 -7.61 3.21
C THR A 69 -4.52 -7.26 3.19
N VAL A 70 -3.66 -8.16 3.67
CA VAL A 70 -2.22 -7.96 3.68
C VAL A 70 -1.50 -9.19 3.14
N ASP A 71 -0.63 -8.96 2.16
CA ASP A 71 0.29 -9.93 1.62
C ASP A 71 1.70 -9.68 2.17
N LEU A 72 2.24 -10.67 2.88
CA LEU A 72 3.56 -10.61 3.51
C LEU A 72 4.51 -11.52 2.77
N TYR A 73 5.34 -10.96 1.90
CA TYR A 73 6.46 -11.68 1.30
C TYR A 73 7.75 -11.41 2.05
N TRP A 74 8.78 -12.18 1.75
CA TRP A 74 10.15 -11.92 2.18
C TRP A 74 11.07 -12.38 1.05
N ALA A 75 12.05 -11.54 0.74
CA ALA A 75 12.93 -11.78 -0.39
C ALA A 75 13.73 -13.07 -0.20
N ALA A 76 13.79 -13.95 -1.20
CA ALA A 76 14.62 -15.17 -1.12
C ALA A 76 16.13 -14.87 -0.94
N TRP A 77 16.59 -13.70 -1.40
CA TRP A 77 17.96 -13.23 -1.23
C TRP A 77 18.20 -12.54 0.12
N TYR A 78 17.13 -12.25 0.88
CA TYR A 78 17.21 -11.75 2.25
C TYR A 78 15.98 -12.19 3.07
N PRO A 79 15.83 -13.51 3.29
CA PRO A 79 14.62 -14.03 3.89
C PRO A 79 14.70 -13.83 5.40
N HIS A 80 13.96 -12.84 5.90
CA HIS A 80 13.97 -12.52 7.32
C HIS A 80 12.66 -12.88 8.00
N TRP A 81 12.71 -13.82 8.96
CA TRP A 81 11.52 -14.35 9.64
C TRP A 81 10.71 -13.29 10.39
N GLN A 82 11.36 -12.22 10.84
CA GLN A 82 10.64 -11.14 11.52
C GLN A 82 9.63 -10.46 10.58
N SER A 83 9.81 -10.49 9.26
CA SER A 83 8.84 -9.97 8.31
C SER A 83 7.59 -10.85 8.14
N ALA A 84 7.64 -12.11 8.56
CA ALA A 84 6.58 -13.08 8.30
C ALA A 84 5.42 -13.05 9.32
N ASN A 85 5.55 -12.30 10.41
CA ASN A 85 4.60 -12.34 11.52
C ASN A 85 4.26 -10.98 12.14
N ARG A 86 4.42 -9.90 11.37
CA ARG A 86 4.11 -8.55 11.83
C ARG A 86 3.51 -7.71 10.73
N HIS A 87 2.70 -6.74 11.14
CA HIS A 87 2.07 -5.78 10.25
C HIS A 87 1.70 -4.51 11.01
N TRP A 88 1.60 -3.37 10.32
CA TRP A 88 1.11 -2.12 10.90
C TRP A 88 -0.11 -1.61 10.15
N VAL A 89 -1.20 -1.43 10.88
CA VAL A 89 -2.49 -0.98 10.34
C VAL A 89 -2.60 0.52 10.55
N CYS A 90 -2.63 1.31 9.47
CA CYS A 90 -2.88 2.74 9.53
C CYS A 90 -4.36 3.00 9.89
N LEU A 91 -4.61 3.90 10.85
CA LEU A 91 -5.94 4.37 11.24
C LEU A 91 -6.18 5.84 10.88
N GLY A 92 -5.15 6.54 10.36
CA GLY A 92 -5.21 7.94 9.98
C GLY A 92 -4.88 8.90 11.12
N GLU A 93 -5.20 10.17 10.93
CA GLU A 93 -4.82 11.26 11.85
C GLU A 93 -5.75 11.36 13.07
N THR A 94 -7.01 10.94 12.92
CA THR A 94 -8.07 11.09 13.94
C THR A 94 -8.84 9.78 14.15
N PRO A 95 -8.18 8.72 14.66
CA PRO A 95 -8.81 7.43 14.85
C PRO A 95 -9.84 7.44 16.00
N ALA A 96 -10.66 6.39 16.08
CA ALA A 96 -11.46 6.12 17.27
C ALA A 96 -10.56 5.83 18.49
N ARG A 97 -11.11 5.96 19.70
CA ARG A 97 -10.36 5.72 20.96
C ARG A 97 -10.05 4.25 21.21
N GLU A 98 -10.85 3.36 20.66
CA GLU A 98 -10.76 1.93 20.91
C GLU A 98 -11.06 1.18 19.62
N TYR A 99 -10.33 0.09 19.40
CA TYR A 99 -10.56 -0.87 18.32
C TYR A 99 -10.48 -2.29 18.86
N ARG A 100 -11.37 -3.16 18.38
CA ARG A 100 -11.25 -4.61 18.54
C ARG A 100 -10.64 -5.20 17.28
N VAL A 101 -9.51 -5.88 17.42
CA VAL A 101 -8.71 -6.39 16.31
C VAL A 101 -8.62 -7.90 16.36
N LYS A 102 -8.70 -8.54 15.20
CA LYS A 102 -8.34 -9.94 14.99
C LYS A 102 -7.87 -10.16 13.56
N ILE A 103 -7.10 -11.22 13.35
CA ILE A 103 -6.62 -11.58 12.02
C ILE A 103 -6.95 -13.03 11.70
N ARG A 104 -6.95 -13.37 10.42
CA ARG A 104 -6.90 -14.75 9.94
C ARG A 104 -6.00 -14.83 8.72
N ALA A 105 -5.52 -16.02 8.41
CA ALA A 105 -4.72 -16.27 7.23
C ALA A 105 -5.50 -17.10 6.20
N ARG A 106 -5.17 -16.89 4.94
CA ARG A 106 -5.61 -17.73 3.83
C ARG A 106 -4.47 -18.66 3.45
N HIS A 107 -4.78 -19.95 3.35
CA HIS A 107 -3.82 -20.94 2.92
C HIS A 107 -3.72 -21.00 1.39
N THR A 108 -2.65 -21.66 0.91
CA THR A 108 -2.39 -21.85 -0.53
C THR A 108 -3.46 -22.67 -1.25
N ASP A 109 -4.28 -23.44 -0.53
CA ASP A 109 -5.48 -24.12 -1.05
C ASP A 109 -6.67 -23.17 -1.27
N GLY A 110 -6.52 -21.89 -0.90
CA GLY A 110 -7.51 -20.84 -1.06
C GLY A 110 -8.53 -20.75 0.08
N ALA A 111 -8.43 -21.59 1.13
CA ALA A 111 -9.34 -21.53 2.27
C ALA A 111 -8.89 -20.51 3.33
N TRP A 112 -9.85 -19.77 3.88
CA TRP A 112 -9.63 -18.95 5.07
C TRP A 112 -9.59 -19.81 6.32
N GLY A 113 -8.56 -19.60 7.14
CA GLY A 113 -8.44 -20.20 8.46
C GLY A 113 -9.34 -19.59 9.53
N PRO A 114 -9.28 -20.13 10.76
CA PRO A 114 -9.90 -19.50 11.92
C PRO A 114 -9.27 -18.13 12.20
N PHE A 115 -10.03 -17.29 12.91
CA PHE A 115 -9.49 -16.06 13.48
C PHE A 115 -8.60 -16.35 14.69
N THR A 116 -7.66 -15.45 14.93
CA THR A 116 -7.02 -15.29 16.24
C THR A 116 -8.06 -14.85 17.28
N ASP A 117 -7.68 -14.92 18.56
CA ASP A 117 -8.42 -14.22 19.60
C ASP A 117 -8.52 -12.72 19.29
N GLU A 118 -9.63 -12.10 19.71
CA GLU A 118 -9.89 -10.68 19.52
C GLU A 118 -9.20 -9.87 20.62
N VAL A 119 -8.41 -8.87 20.23
CA VAL A 119 -7.63 -8.01 21.14
C VAL A 119 -8.20 -6.60 21.09
N THR A 120 -8.46 -6.01 22.26
CA THR A 120 -8.90 -4.61 22.37
C THR A 120 -7.69 -3.68 22.50
N VAL A 121 -7.64 -2.64 21.68
CA VAL A 121 -6.54 -1.68 21.60
C VAL A 121 -7.07 -0.29 21.91
N ASN A 122 -6.48 0.38 22.90
CA ASN A 122 -6.77 1.78 23.23
C ASN A 122 -5.78 2.71 22.52
N THR A 123 -6.24 3.54 21.60
CA THR A 123 -5.37 4.45 20.83
C THR A 123 -4.83 5.62 21.64
N SER A 124 -5.43 5.94 22.80
CA SER A 124 -4.89 7.00 23.68
C SER A 124 -3.56 6.63 24.33
N THR A 125 -3.12 5.37 24.22
CA THR A 125 -1.83 4.89 24.74
C THR A 125 -0.80 4.71 23.64
N SER A 126 -1.01 5.30 22.45
CA SER A 126 -0.13 5.19 21.29
C SER A 126 1.31 5.53 21.63
N THR A 127 2.26 4.68 21.24
CA THR A 127 3.70 4.96 21.31
C THR A 127 4.32 5.06 19.91
N PRO A 128 5.53 5.64 19.75
CA PRO A 128 6.18 5.68 18.45
C PRO A 128 6.31 4.29 17.83
N TYR A 129 5.90 4.16 16.57
CA TYR A 129 6.12 2.97 15.76
C TYR A 129 7.59 2.89 15.35
N SER A 130 8.17 1.71 15.50
CA SER A 130 9.45 1.36 14.91
C SER A 130 9.26 0.07 14.14
N ALA A 131 9.47 0.14 12.83
CA ALA A 131 9.52 -1.06 12.02
C ALA A 131 10.80 -1.82 12.38
N HIS A 132 10.67 -3.13 12.45
CA HIS A 132 11.87 -3.95 12.41
C HIS A 132 12.37 -4.00 10.95
N ILE A 133 13.47 -3.31 10.68
CA ILE A 133 14.26 -3.52 9.47
C ILE A 133 15.43 -4.42 9.84
N PRO A 134 15.58 -5.58 9.21
CA PRO A 134 16.74 -6.42 9.47
C PRO A 134 18.01 -5.81 8.85
N ALA A 135 19.14 -5.93 9.56
CA ALA A 135 20.41 -5.31 9.16
C ALA A 135 21.04 -6.01 7.94
N ARG A 136 21.22 -5.24 6.86
CA ARG A 136 21.60 -5.67 5.51
C ARG A 136 22.83 -6.59 5.41
N ALA A 137 22.75 -7.58 4.51
CA ALA A 137 23.89 -8.02 3.68
C ALA A 137 23.77 -7.33 2.30
N GLU A 138 24.86 -6.77 1.79
CA GLU A 138 24.89 -5.83 0.65
C GLU A 138 23.99 -6.23 -0.55
N ASP A 139 23.03 -5.38 -0.87
CA ASP A 139 22.26 -5.40 -2.11
C ASP A 139 23.07 -4.73 -3.21
N ARG A 140 23.81 -5.50 -4.02
CA ARG A 140 24.57 -4.95 -5.16
C ARG A 140 23.65 -4.74 -6.35
N GLY A 141 22.60 -3.94 -6.18
CA GLY A 141 21.77 -3.44 -7.27
C GLY A 141 22.34 -2.13 -7.79
N GLU A 142 22.69 -2.08 -9.07
CA GLU A 142 22.96 -0.81 -9.75
C GLU A 142 21.68 0.04 -9.74
N GLY A 143 21.81 1.32 -9.40
CA GLY A 143 20.72 2.29 -9.36
C GLY A 143 20.12 2.48 -10.74
N ARG A 144 19.09 1.70 -11.05
CA ARG A 144 18.29 1.89 -12.25
C ARG A 144 17.03 2.67 -11.92
N GLU A 145 16.67 3.59 -12.80
CA GLU A 145 15.48 4.43 -12.66
C GLU A 145 14.21 3.56 -12.59
N ARG A 146 13.38 3.78 -11.57
CA ARG A 146 12.18 2.98 -11.29
C ARG A 146 10.97 3.61 -11.91
N HIS A 147 10.09 2.81 -12.48
CA HIS A 147 8.87 3.35 -13.03
C HIS A 147 7.76 2.31 -13.06
N GLY A 148 6.54 2.76 -12.84
CA GLY A 148 5.35 1.95 -13.08
C GLY A 148 4.06 2.70 -12.78
N SER A 149 2.94 2.15 -13.26
CA SER A 149 1.62 2.69 -12.97
C SER A 149 0.56 1.59 -12.98
N LEU A 150 -0.56 1.88 -12.34
CA LEU A 150 -1.73 0.99 -12.27
C LEU A 150 -2.38 0.87 -13.66
N GLU A 151 -2.18 -0.29 -14.31
CA GLU A 151 -2.70 -0.60 -15.66
C GLU A 151 -4.18 -0.91 -15.66
N PHE A 152 -4.62 -1.69 -14.68
CA PHE A 152 -6.03 -2.00 -14.47
C PHE A 152 -6.38 -1.91 -12.99
N PRO A 153 -7.41 -1.13 -12.61
CA PRO A 153 -8.09 -0.12 -13.42
C PRO A 153 -7.08 0.94 -13.94
N ALA A 154 -7.27 1.49 -15.13
CA ALA A 154 -6.24 2.33 -15.73
C ALA A 154 -6.12 3.69 -15.02
N SER A 155 -4.89 4.07 -14.67
CA SER A 155 -4.61 5.31 -13.94
C SER A 155 -4.89 6.57 -14.75
N ARG A 156 -5.13 7.71 -14.07
CA ARG A 156 -5.24 9.04 -14.69
C ARG A 156 -4.02 9.38 -15.53
N ALA A 157 -2.81 9.00 -15.08
CA ALA A 157 -1.58 9.20 -15.83
C ALA A 157 -1.60 8.38 -17.13
N ILE A 158 -2.02 7.13 -17.08
CA ILE A 158 -2.22 6.29 -18.27
C ILE A 158 -3.27 6.91 -19.19
N ARG A 159 -4.47 7.22 -18.68
CA ARG A 159 -5.58 7.77 -19.47
C ARG A 159 -5.20 9.09 -20.14
N ALA A 160 -4.71 10.04 -19.35
CA ALA A 160 -4.42 11.37 -19.86
C ALA A 160 -3.16 11.39 -20.72
N ILE A 161 -2.08 10.73 -20.32
CA ILE A 161 -0.75 10.94 -20.92
C ILE A 161 -0.38 9.82 -21.91
N ARG A 162 -0.57 8.54 -21.55
CA ARG A 162 -0.20 7.41 -22.42
C ARG A 162 -1.22 7.19 -23.54
N ASP A 163 -2.49 7.12 -23.17
CA ASP A 163 -3.59 6.75 -24.06
C ASP A 163 -4.18 7.98 -24.78
N GLU A 164 -3.79 9.18 -24.33
CA GLU A 164 -4.28 10.47 -24.82
C GLU A 164 -5.81 10.55 -24.90
N ASP A 165 -6.51 9.96 -23.93
CA ASP A 165 -7.97 9.88 -23.85
C ASP A 165 -8.61 11.25 -24.15
N ASP A 166 -9.68 11.22 -24.94
CA ASP A 166 -10.33 12.41 -25.50
C ASP A 166 -11.39 12.99 -24.56
N ALA A 167 -11.58 12.46 -23.36
CA ALA A 167 -12.36 13.14 -22.34
C ALA A 167 -11.84 14.57 -22.13
N PRO A 168 -12.72 15.60 -21.99
CA PRO A 168 -12.28 16.98 -21.88
C PRO A 168 -11.33 17.22 -20.71
N ILE A 169 -11.53 16.53 -19.59
CA ILE A 169 -10.63 16.57 -18.43
C ILE A 169 -9.24 15.99 -18.75
N CYS A 170 -9.14 14.90 -19.53
CA CYS A 170 -7.87 14.31 -19.94
C CYS A 170 -7.09 15.24 -20.87
N ARG A 171 -7.76 15.88 -21.84
CA ARG A 171 -7.15 16.93 -22.67
C ARG A 171 -6.64 18.07 -21.82
N LYS A 172 -7.46 18.54 -20.87
CA LYS A 172 -7.06 19.66 -20.01
C LYS A 172 -5.89 19.29 -19.10
N ALA A 173 -5.86 18.06 -18.61
CA ALA A 173 -4.74 17.54 -17.83
C ALA A 173 -3.44 17.59 -18.64
N ARG A 174 -3.45 17.12 -19.89
CA ARG A 174 -2.28 17.20 -20.79
C ARG A 174 -1.80 18.63 -21.02
N GLU A 175 -2.71 19.58 -21.22
CA GLU A 175 -2.34 21.01 -21.38
C GLU A 175 -1.66 21.60 -20.14
N LEU A 176 -2.03 21.12 -18.95
CA LEU A 176 -1.51 21.61 -17.67
C LEU A 176 -0.24 20.89 -17.23
N ASN A 177 -0.04 19.65 -17.63
CA ASN A 177 1.16 18.88 -17.32
C ASN A 177 2.37 19.44 -18.08
N THR A 178 3.52 19.45 -17.42
CA THR A 178 4.81 19.70 -18.08
C THR A 178 5.63 18.42 -18.25
N SER A 179 5.28 17.34 -17.54
CA SER A 179 5.82 16.00 -17.74
C SER A 179 4.86 15.13 -18.52
N THR A 180 5.41 14.25 -19.37
CA THR A 180 4.69 13.22 -20.12
C THR A 180 5.11 11.81 -19.70
N THR A 181 5.88 11.66 -18.61
CA THR A 181 6.29 10.35 -18.11
C THR A 181 5.22 9.73 -17.22
N TRP A 182 4.25 9.05 -17.84
CA TRP A 182 3.11 8.45 -17.14
C TRP A 182 3.48 7.37 -16.11
N GLN A 183 4.66 6.76 -16.24
CA GLN A 183 5.18 5.77 -15.29
C GLN A 183 5.91 6.39 -14.08
N GLU A 184 6.07 7.72 -14.01
CA GLU A 184 6.89 8.40 -13.00
C GLU A 184 6.13 9.53 -12.28
N VAL A 185 4.89 9.27 -11.89
CA VAL A 185 4.17 10.22 -11.02
C VAL A 185 4.72 10.10 -9.60
N VAL A 186 5.78 10.88 -9.34
CA VAL A 186 6.54 10.92 -8.09
C VAL A 186 6.52 12.32 -7.49
N PRO A 187 6.67 12.47 -6.16
CA PRO A 187 6.77 13.79 -5.54
C PRO A 187 8.01 14.56 -5.99
N ALA A 188 7.88 15.88 -6.01
CA ALA A 188 9.03 16.77 -6.19
C ALA A 188 9.87 16.86 -4.91
N GLY A 189 11.18 17.11 -5.06
CA GLY A 189 12.07 17.45 -3.94
C GLY A 189 12.46 16.30 -3.02
N THR A 190 12.24 15.05 -3.41
CA THR A 190 12.59 13.85 -2.61
C THR A 190 14.07 13.76 -2.29
N ALA A 191 14.96 14.31 -3.12
CA ALA A 191 16.40 14.36 -2.82
C ALA A 191 16.73 15.18 -1.56
N GLY A 192 16.00 16.28 -1.31
CA GLY A 192 16.17 17.12 -0.12
C GLY A 192 15.24 16.77 1.04
N ASN A 193 14.16 16.04 0.77
CA ASN A 193 13.22 15.53 1.75
C ASN A 193 12.91 14.06 1.42
N PRO A 194 13.77 13.13 1.83
CA PRO A 194 13.64 11.74 1.41
C PRO A 194 12.41 11.06 2.00
N PRO A 195 11.67 10.26 1.22
CA PRO A 195 10.46 9.62 1.69
C PRO A 195 10.73 8.40 2.57
N TRP A 196 11.90 7.75 2.48
CA TRP A 196 12.21 6.62 3.35
C TRP A 196 12.91 7.08 4.63
N ASN A 197 12.34 6.73 5.78
CA ASN A 197 12.97 6.96 7.08
C ASN A 197 13.79 5.74 7.50
N GLU A 198 15.12 5.81 7.31
CA GLU A 198 16.01 4.68 7.67
C GLU A 198 16.03 4.39 9.17
N ALA A 199 15.91 5.42 10.02
CA ALA A 199 15.97 5.25 11.47
C ALA A 199 14.72 4.55 12.03
N ARG A 200 13.56 4.74 11.37
CA ARG A 200 12.28 4.19 11.83
C ARG A 200 11.75 3.03 10.98
N GLY A 201 12.26 2.89 9.76
CA GLY A 201 12.01 1.78 8.85
C GLY A 201 10.67 1.78 8.14
N TYR A 202 10.19 2.95 7.77
CA TYR A 202 8.96 3.08 7.01
C TYR A 202 9.01 4.22 6.00
N LEU A 203 8.11 4.14 5.02
CA LEU A 203 7.88 5.16 4.00
C LEU A 203 6.99 6.26 4.57
N GLU A 204 7.52 7.48 4.67
CA GLU A 204 6.83 8.70 5.08
C GLU A 204 6.13 9.36 3.88
N TYR A 205 5.15 8.69 3.27
CA TYR A 205 4.49 9.22 2.07
C TYR A 205 3.61 10.43 2.37
N ARG A 206 3.02 10.52 3.57
CA ARG A 206 1.94 11.48 3.84
C ARG A 206 2.39 12.94 3.83
N LYS A 207 3.66 13.19 4.21
CA LYS A 207 4.26 14.52 4.35
C LYS A 207 4.35 15.34 3.06
N PHE A 208 4.23 14.70 1.91
CA PHE A 208 4.37 15.38 0.61
C PHE A 208 3.08 16.03 0.12
N PHE A 209 1.93 15.68 0.69
CA PHE A 209 0.63 16.04 0.14
C PHE A 209 -0.06 17.16 0.92
N GLN A 210 -0.74 18.05 0.19
CA GLN A 210 -1.53 19.15 0.75
C GLN A 210 -2.78 19.37 -0.11
N GLY A 211 -3.96 19.27 0.50
CA GLY A 211 -5.23 19.39 -0.23
C GLY A 211 -5.41 18.29 -1.28
N ALA A 212 -6.09 18.62 -2.38
CA ALA A 212 -6.47 17.68 -3.44
C ALA A 212 -5.35 17.48 -4.49
N ASN A 213 -4.14 17.14 -4.05
CA ASN A 213 -2.97 16.96 -4.93
C ASN A 213 -2.38 15.55 -4.89
N VAL A 214 -3.19 14.55 -4.50
CA VAL A 214 -2.74 13.16 -4.44
C VAL A 214 -2.40 12.64 -5.84
N ALA A 215 -3.22 12.97 -6.85
CA ALA A 215 -3.08 12.41 -8.19
C ALA A 215 -1.81 12.84 -8.93
N SER A 216 -1.26 14.01 -8.62
CA SER A 216 0.02 14.49 -9.15
C SER A 216 1.23 14.11 -8.29
N ALA A 217 1.03 13.39 -7.17
CA ALA A 217 2.05 13.23 -6.14
C ALA A 217 2.54 14.58 -5.55
N ALA A 218 1.68 15.61 -5.55
CA ALA A 218 2.05 17.00 -5.25
C ALA A 218 3.17 17.59 -6.14
N ASN A 219 3.40 16.99 -7.31
CA ASN A 219 4.43 17.43 -8.24
C ASN A 219 3.81 18.37 -9.30
N PRO A 220 4.24 19.64 -9.39
CA PRO A 220 3.70 20.60 -10.37
C PRO A 220 3.80 20.14 -11.82
N ALA A 221 4.74 19.25 -12.15
CA ALA A 221 4.89 18.71 -13.49
C ALA A 221 3.71 17.82 -13.93
N PHE A 222 2.94 17.30 -12.97
CA PHE A 222 1.78 16.44 -13.17
C PHE A 222 0.47 17.08 -12.67
N LYS A 223 0.45 18.41 -12.44
CA LYS A 223 -0.70 19.12 -11.82
C LYS A 223 -2.04 18.93 -12.55
N GLY A 224 -2.01 18.59 -13.85
CA GLY A 224 -3.21 18.30 -14.62
C GLY A 224 -3.93 17.04 -14.13
N LEU A 225 -3.23 16.10 -13.50
CA LEU A 225 -3.83 14.89 -12.92
C LEU A 225 -4.72 15.20 -11.70
N ASP A 226 -4.51 16.34 -11.06
CA ASP A 226 -5.27 16.80 -9.88
C ASP A 226 -6.62 17.45 -10.22
N LEU A 227 -6.94 17.62 -11.51
CA LEU A 227 -8.23 18.19 -11.91
C LEU A 227 -9.38 17.41 -11.27
N ALA A 228 -10.31 18.14 -10.66
CA ALA A 228 -11.56 17.60 -10.17
C ALA A 228 -12.61 17.59 -11.29
N SER A 229 -13.62 16.73 -11.15
CA SER A 229 -14.73 16.71 -12.11
C SER A 229 -15.53 18.01 -11.99
N GLY A 230 -16.11 18.48 -13.10
CA GLY A 230 -16.84 19.74 -13.07
C GLY A 230 -17.39 20.18 -14.42
N GLU A 231 -18.21 21.24 -14.39
CA GLU A 231 -18.81 21.81 -15.60
C GLU A 231 -17.74 22.22 -16.62
N GLY A 232 -17.90 21.79 -17.87
CA GLY A 232 -16.95 22.03 -18.97
C GLY A 232 -15.76 21.04 -19.03
N LEU A 233 -15.40 20.37 -17.93
CA LEU A 233 -14.38 19.32 -17.91
C LEU A 233 -14.98 17.91 -18.01
N GLY A 234 -16.19 17.72 -17.48
CA GLY A 234 -16.78 16.40 -17.29
C GLY A 234 -16.08 15.61 -16.18
N ASP A 235 -16.26 14.29 -16.20
CA ASP A 235 -15.63 13.37 -15.25
C ASP A 235 -14.37 12.73 -15.84
N TRP A 236 -13.49 12.26 -14.95
CA TRP A 236 -12.45 11.32 -15.34
C TRP A 236 -13.06 10.00 -15.87
N PRO A 237 -12.52 9.44 -16.97
CA PRO A 237 -12.91 8.12 -17.46
C PRO A 237 -12.73 7.04 -16.39
N THR A 238 -13.72 6.16 -16.27
CA THR A 238 -13.68 5.06 -15.29
C THR A 238 -13.37 3.72 -15.92
N SER A 239 -12.67 2.86 -15.19
CA SER A 239 -12.72 1.41 -15.43
C SER A 239 -13.82 0.78 -14.58
N THR A 240 -14.65 -0.10 -15.16
CA THR A 240 -15.54 -0.94 -14.36
C THR A 240 -14.72 -1.93 -13.55
N LEU A 241 -14.92 -1.94 -12.24
CA LEU A 241 -14.20 -2.81 -11.31
C LEU A 241 -15.16 -3.88 -10.81
N GLU A 242 -15.31 -4.95 -11.60
CA GLU A 242 -16.18 -6.07 -11.28
C GLU A 242 -15.49 -7.08 -10.37
N ALA A 243 -16.28 -7.70 -9.48
CA ALA A 243 -15.80 -8.80 -8.65
C ALA A 243 -15.93 -10.14 -9.39
N VAL A 244 -14.85 -10.92 -9.42
CA VAL A 244 -14.85 -12.33 -9.86
C VAL A 244 -14.70 -13.20 -8.62
N ASP A 245 -15.67 -14.08 -8.35
CA ASP A 245 -15.72 -14.89 -7.12
C ASP A 245 -15.56 -14.07 -5.83
N GLY A 246 -16.14 -12.86 -5.81
CA GLY A 246 -16.09 -11.92 -4.70
C GLY A 246 -14.76 -11.16 -4.57
N ARG A 247 -13.87 -11.24 -5.57
CA ARG A 247 -12.55 -10.59 -5.56
C ARG A 247 -12.41 -9.55 -6.66
N HIS A 248 -11.69 -8.47 -6.34
CA HIS A 248 -11.24 -7.49 -7.30
C HIS A 248 -9.74 -7.66 -7.55
N THR A 249 -9.35 -7.66 -8.82
CA THR A 249 -7.95 -7.82 -9.23
C THR A 249 -7.46 -6.55 -9.90
N PHE A 250 -6.29 -6.12 -9.46
CA PHE A 250 -5.57 -4.94 -9.92
C PHE A 250 -4.33 -5.41 -10.67
N THR A 251 -4.01 -4.78 -11.80
CA THR A 251 -2.81 -5.06 -12.58
C THR A 251 -1.90 -3.85 -12.54
N TYR A 252 -0.70 -4.00 -11.99
CA TYR A 252 0.31 -2.95 -11.99
C TYR A 252 1.38 -3.24 -13.04
N ASN A 253 1.71 -2.25 -13.86
CA ASN A 253 2.75 -2.36 -14.87
C ASN A 253 4.02 -1.66 -14.41
N TYR A 254 5.15 -2.34 -14.58
CA TYR A 254 6.48 -1.86 -14.22
C TYR A 254 7.35 -1.75 -15.45
N ARG A 255 8.02 -0.60 -15.59
CA ARG A 255 9.19 -0.52 -16.48
C ARG A 255 10.40 -1.16 -15.81
N GLN A 256 10.53 -0.96 -14.51
CA GLN A 256 11.54 -1.58 -13.66
C GLN A 256 10.92 -1.88 -12.30
N ASN A 257 10.67 -3.16 -12.03
CA ASN A 257 10.07 -3.60 -10.77
C ASN A 257 11.12 -3.62 -9.66
N HIS A 258 10.70 -3.20 -8.47
CA HIS A 258 11.51 -3.20 -7.26
C HIS A 258 10.79 -3.86 -6.12
N MET A 259 11.56 -4.73 -5.47
CA MET A 259 11.13 -5.60 -4.40
C MET A 259 12.26 -5.74 -3.40
N GLY A 260 11.90 -6.05 -2.17
CA GLY A 260 12.87 -6.12 -1.08
C GLY A 260 12.28 -5.67 0.25
N PRO A 261 13.05 -5.78 1.34
CA PRO A 261 12.56 -5.65 2.73
C PRO A 261 12.04 -4.25 3.10
N LYS A 262 12.09 -3.29 2.18
CA LYS A 262 11.70 -1.90 2.38
C LYS A 262 10.59 -1.44 1.42
N TRP A 263 10.18 -2.30 0.49
CA TRP A 263 9.23 -1.96 -0.58
C TRP A 263 7.83 -2.41 -0.24
N THR A 264 6.84 -1.55 -0.52
CA THR A 264 5.43 -1.83 -0.28
C THR A 264 4.57 -1.31 -1.42
N HIS A 265 3.46 -2.01 -1.68
CA HIS A 265 2.29 -1.40 -2.29
C HIS A 265 1.23 -1.16 -1.21
N GLN A 266 0.70 0.06 -1.16
CA GLN A 266 -0.42 0.43 -0.28
C GLN A 266 -1.57 0.98 -1.13
N TRP A 267 -2.75 0.38 -0.98
CA TRP A 267 -3.91 0.67 -1.83
C TRP A 267 -5.03 1.29 -1.01
N PHE A 268 -5.45 2.49 -1.39
CA PHE A 268 -6.49 3.28 -0.74
C PHE A 268 -7.66 3.46 -1.68
N ILE A 269 -8.83 3.72 -1.10
CA ILE A 269 -10.05 4.03 -1.85
C ILE A 269 -10.69 5.25 -1.23
N THR A 270 -11.36 6.06 -2.06
CA THR A 270 -12.27 7.11 -1.58
C THR A 270 -13.35 6.56 -0.66
N ARG A 271 -13.81 7.37 0.30
CA ARG A 271 -14.92 7.03 1.20
C ARG A 271 -16.22 6.81 0.43
N GLU A 272 -17.16 6.12 1.07
CA GLU A 272 -18.51 5.91 0.52
C GLU A 272 -19.19 7.27 0.25
N GLY A 273 -19.79 7.43 -0.92
CA GLY A 273 -20.49 8.67 -1.31
C GLY A 273 -19.58 9.86 -1.63
N TRP A 274 -18.29 9.63 -1.91
CA TRP A 274 -17.36 10.68 -2.35
C TRP A 274 -17.90 11.46 -3.56
N ASP A 275 -17.77 12.79 -3.50
CA ASP A 275 -18.12 13.71 -4.58
C ASP A 275 -16.89 13.98 -5.48
N PRO A 276 -16.90 13.56 -6.76
CA PRO A 276 -15.78 13.75 -7.67
C PRO A 276 -15.36 15.20 -7.94
N THR A 277 -16.21 16.17 -7.58
CA THR A 277 -15.89 17.60 -7.68
C THR A 277 -14.92 18.08 -6.59
N GLN A 278 -14.71 17.26 -5.54
CA GLN A 278 -13.76 17.55 -4.46
C GLN A 278 -12.31 17.25 -4.83
N GLY A 279 -12.06 16.55 -5.95
CA GLY A 279 -10.75 16.02 -6.28
C GLY A 279 -10.29 14.92 -5.33
N ILE A 280 -9.00 14.57 -5.35
CA ILE A 280 -8.42 13.52 -4.50
C ILE A 280 -7.46 14.15 -3.50
N SER A 281 -7.95 14.33 -2.27
CA SER A 281 -7.15 14.61 -1.08
C SER A 281 -7.13 13.38 -0.16
N TRP A 282 -6.28 13.39 0.85
CA TRP A 282 -6.30 12.34 1.87
C TRP A 282 -7.56 12.36 2.75
N ASP A 283 -8.25 13.50 2.86
CA ASP A 283 -9.48 13.63 3.67
C ASP A 283 -10.65 12.84 3.07
N VAL A 284 -10.67 12.72 1.72
CA VAL A 284 -11.70 11.97 1.00
C VAL A 284 -11.38 10.48 0.87
N LEU A 285 -10.19 10.03 1.30
CA LEU A 285 -9.79 8.62 1.29
C LEU A 285 -10.12 7.94 2.61
N GLU A 286 -10.39 6.64 2.55
CA GLU A 286 -10.33 5.81 3.74
C GLU A 286 -8.89 5.80 4.28
N PRO A 287 -8.69 6.02 5.60
CA PRO A 287 -7.36 6.17 6.16
C PRO A 287 -6.58 4.85 6.19
N THR A 288 -7.30 3.73 6.33
CA THR A 288 -6.73 2.38 6.26
C THR A 288 -6.65 1.95 4.80
N PRO A 289 -5.45 1.67 4.25
CA PRO A 289 -5.37 1.06 2.93
C PRO A 289 -6.09 -0.28 2.95
N PHE A 290 -7.00 -0.52 2.00
CA PHE A 290 -7.78 -1.77 1.95
C PHE A 290 -6.91 -2.98 1.59
N MET A 291 -5.78 -2.75 0.93
CA MET A 291 -4.84 -3.80 0.54
C MET A 291 -3.40 -3.30 0.73
N VAL A 292 -2.53 -4.14 1.26
CA VAL A 292 -1.09 -3.87 1.40
C VAL A 292 -0.30 -5.10 0.97
N GLU A 293 0.72 -4.91 0.14
CA GLU A 293 1.73 -5.94 -0.14
C GLU A 293 3.07 -5.46 0.39
N TYR A 294 3.77 -6.34 1.13
CA TYR A 294 5.15 -6.13 1.55
C TYR A 294 6.10 -6.97 0.70
N HIS A 295 7.21 -6.33 0.33
CA HIS A 295 8.44 -6.93 -0.18
C HIS A 295 8.40 -7.52 -1.60
N GLY A 296 7.24 -7.55 -2.27
CA GLY A 296 7.13 -8.04 -3.64
C GLY A 296 6.90 -9.55 -3.73
N SER A 297 5.83 -9.94 -4.43
CA SER A 297 5.51 -11.34 -4.79
C SER A 297 6.30 -11.89 -5.98
N GLY A 298 6.82 -11.01 -6.83
CA GLY A 298 7.44 -11.37 -8.11
C GLY A 298 8.97 -11.45 -8.11
N THR A 299 9.55 -11.24 -9.30
CA THR A 299 10.98 -11.02 -9.56
C THR A 299 11.24 -9.63 -10.15
N HIS A 300 12.48 -9.14 -10.07
CA HIS A 300 12.88 -7.86 -10.69
C HIS A 300 12.69 -7.84 -12.23
N ALA A 301 12.52 -9.01 -12.86
CA ALA A 301 12.27 -9.12 -14.30
C ALA A 301 10.77 -8.97 -14.65
N ASP A 302 9.87 -9.10 -13.67
CA ASP A 302 8.43 -9.01 -13.91
C ASP A 302 8.05 -7.57 -14.25
N GLN A 303 7.44 -7.39 -15.42
CA GLN A 303 6.97 -6.09 -15.91
C GLN A 303 5.49 -5.86 -15.61
N GLN A 304 4.81 -6.86 -15.03
CA GLN A 304 3.40 -6.82 -14.72
C GLN A 304 3.13 -7.75 -13.53
N LEU A 305 2.47 -7.24 -12.50
CA LEU A 305 2.00 -8.04 -11.36
C LEU A 305 0.52 -7.81 -11.10
N GLN A 306 -0.12 -8.81 -10.48
CA GLN A 306 -1.52 -8.76 -10.10
C GLN A 306 -1.67 -8.77 -8.58
N TYR A 307 -2.60 -7.94 -8.10
CA TYR A 307 -2.93 -7.79 -6.69
C TYR A 307 -4.42 -8.04 -6.54
N THR A 308 -4.83 -8.85 -5.56
CA THR A 308 -6.23 -9.28 -5.45
C THR A 308 -6.73 -9.11 -4.02
N THR A 309 -7.97 -8.62 -3.88
CA THR A 309 -8.62 -8.45 -2.57
C THR A 309 -10.12 -8.69 -2.64
N GLU A 310 -10.68 -9.25 -1.59
CA GLU A 310 -12.12 -9.38 -1.36
C GLU A 310 -12.75 -8.11 -0.74
N LEU A 311 -11.95 -7.14 -0.26
CA LEU A 311 -12.47 -6.09 0.62
C LEU A 311 -13.43 -5.09 -0.02
N LEU A 312 -13.38 -4.97 -1.34
CA LEU A 312 -14.19 -4.00 -2.06
C LEU A 312 -15.54 -4.56 -2.51
N ALA A 313 -15.88 -5.80 -2.15
CA ALA A 313 -17.10 -6.50 -2.57
C ALA A 313 -18.41 -5.77 -2.24
N THR A 314 -18.39 -4.81 -1.31
CA THR A 314 -19.57 -4.05 -0.88
C THR A 314 -19.63 -2.62 -1.44
N ARG A 315 -18.58 -2.16 -2.13
CA ARG A 315 -18.52 -0.82 -2.73
C ARG A 315 -19.43 -0.75 -3.95
N GLN A 316 -20.02 0.43 -4.16
CA GLN A 316 -20.96 0.68 -5.25
C GLN A 316 -20.69 2.06 -5.85
N GLY A 317 -21.05 2.25 -7.12
CA GLY A 317 -20.93 3.57 -7.73
C GLY A 317 -19.50 3.97 -8.07
N ARG A 318 -19.31 5.28 -8.27
CA ARG A 318 -18.03 5.87 -8.65
C ARG A 318 -17.13 6.02 -7.42
N HIS A 319 -15.88 5.61 -7.58
CA HIS A 319 -14.81 5.80 -6.59
C HIS A 319 -13.49 6.12 -7.29
N ALA A 320 -12.49 6.49 -6.50
CA ALA A 320 -11.09 6.47 -6.95
C ALA A 320 -10.26 5.51 -6.10
N ILE A 321 -9.41 4.74 -6.77
CA ILE A 321 -8.38 3.90 -6.16
C ILE A 321 -7.05 4.63 -6.24
N VAL A 322 -6.34 4.70 -5.12
CA VAL A 322 -4.99 5.27 -5.03
C VAL A 322 -4.02 4.16 -4.67
N ASN A 323 -3.00 3.95 -5.47
CA ASN A 323 -1.85 3.12 -5.10
C ASN A 323 -0.64 4.00 -4.78
N ILE A 324 0.01 3.70 -3.66
CA ILE A 324 1.35 4.17 -3.31
C ILE A 324 2.28 2.96 -3.40
N TRP A 325 3.18 2.98 -4.37
CA TRP A 325 4.24 1.98 -4.50
C TRP A 325 5.57 2.63 -4.15
N GLY A 326 6.23 2.19 -3.10
CA GLY A 326 7.44 2.87 -2.64
C GLY A 326 8.23 2.12 -1.60
N GLY A 327 9.46 2.57 -1.42
CA GLY A 327 10.39 1.98 -0.48
C GLY A 327 11.70 2.74 -0.40
N GLY A 328 12.56 2.24 0.50
CA GLY A 328 13.94 2.68 0.60
C GLY A 328 14.88 1.75 -0.15
N ASP A 329 16.00 2.29 -0.61
CA ASP A 329 17.14 1.47 -0.97
C ASP A 329 18.15 1.38 0.16
N ALA A 330 18.98 0.38 0.05
CA ALA A 330 20.26 0.43 0.71
C ALA A 330 21.32 0.58 -0.39
N GLY A 331 21.96 1.74 -0.48
CA GLY A 331 22.92 2.08 -1.53
C GLY A 331 23.14 3.59 -1.57
N HIS A 332 24.32 4.06 -1.96
CA HIS A 332 24.77 5.44 -1.75
C HIS A 332 23.79 6.51 -2.30
N ASP A 333 23.68 7.62 -1.55
CA ASP A 333 22.90 8.86 -1.78
C ASP A 333 21.38 8.76 -2.01
N PHE A 334 20.84 7.59 -2.36
CA PHE A 334 19.41 7.41 -2.57
C PHE A 334 18.67 7.00 -1.28
N LYS A 335 17.77 7.85 -0.81
CA LYS A 335 17.01 7.67 0.45
C LYS A 335 15.54 7.35 0.19
N GLY A 336 15.30 6.54 -0.83
CA GLY A 336 13.99 6.02 -1.21
C GLY A 336 13.18 6.89 -2.15
N GLU A 337 12.11 6.31 -2.68
CA GLU A 337 11.11 6.96 -3.53
C GLU A 337 9.75 6.29 -3.38
N PHE A 338 8.74 6.93 -3.94
CA PHE A 338 7.46 6.29 -4.19
C PHE A 338 6.76 6.90 -5.40
N PHE A 339 5.90 6.07 -5.99
CA PHE A 339 5.07 6.35 -7.15
C PHE A 339 3.61 6.40 -6.70
N VAL A 340 2.85 7.30 -7.30
CA VAL A 340 1.41 7.43 -7.07
C VAL A 340 0.68 7.05 -8.34
N SER A 341 -0.31 6.17 -8.21
CA SER A 341 -1.26 5.89 -9.29
C SER A 341 -2.68 6.09 -8.78
N VAL A 342 -3.44 6.96 -9.44
CA VAL A 342 -4.86 7.19 -9.15
C VAL A 342 -5.69 6.68 -10.31
N SER A 343 -6.69 5.84 -10.06
CA SER A 343 -7.61 5.34 -11.08
C SER A 343 -9.05 5.59 -10.66
N ASP A 344 -9.81 6.25 -11.51
CA ASP A 344 -11.25 6.38 -11.33
C ASP A 344 -11.93 5.07 -11.74
N VAL A 345 -12.83 4.58 -10.90
CA VAL A 345 -13.49 3.29 -11.06
C VAL A 345 -14.99 3.42 -10.91
N GLN A 346 -15.70 2.48 -11.51
CA GLN A 346 -17.12 2.28 -11.34
C GLN A 346 -17.35 0.86 -10.80
N PHE A 347 -17.92 0.74 -9.61
CA PHE A 347 -18.44 -0.52 -9.10
C PHE A 347 -19.86 -0.76 -9.66
N PRO A 348 -20.21 -2.01 -10.00
CA PRO A 348 -21.55 -2.38 -10.48
C PRO A 348 -22.72 -2.02 -9.56
#